data_AF-A0A815QXB6-F1
#
_entry.id   AF-A0A815QXB6-F1
#
_cell.length_a   1.000
_cell.length_b   1.000
_cell.length_c   1.000
_cell.angle_alpha   90.00
_cell.angle_beta   90.00
_cell.angle_gamma   90.00
#
_symmetry.space_group_name_H-M   'P 1'
#
loop_
_entity.id
_entity.type
_entity.pdbx_description
1 polymer ?
#
loop_
_entity_poly.entity_id
_entity_poly.type
_entity_poly.pdbx_seq_one_letter_code
_entity_poly.pdbx_strand_id
1 'polypeptide(L)' 'MLPQNPRSLAIILLKRGSAYTVLEQYDLARIHYKQALKIQLTTVPSYHPIIAATYTDIAKVHEHKGCPTSP' A
#
# COMPACT_ATOMS: atom_id res chain seq x y z
N MET A 1 -4.05 -20.49 10.63
CA MET A 1 -3.75 -20.54 9.18
C MET A 1 -4.13 -19.19 8.58
N LEU A 2 -3.18 -18.44 8.00
CA LEU A 2 -3.46 -17.19 7.27
C LEU A 2 -4.18 -17.53 5.94
N PRO A 3 -5.09 -16.70 5.43
CA PRO A 3 -5.96 -17.09 4.33
C PRO A 3 -5.16 -17.27 3.05
N GLN A 4 -5.28 -18.43 2.42
CA GLN A 4 -4.86 -18.71 1.05
C GLN A 4 -5.79 -18.01 0.05
N ASN A 5 -6.01 -16.70 0.21
CA ASN A 5 -6.79 -15.90 -0.71
C ASN A 5 -5.97 -14.66 -1.11
N PRO A 6 -5.63 -14.48 -2.40
CA PRO A 6 -4.83 -13.35 -2.87
C PRO A 6 -5.45 -12.00 -2.50
N ARG A 7 -6.78 -11.90 -2.41
CA ARG A 7 -7.46 -10.68 -1.95
C ARG A 7 -7.16 -10.37 -0.48
N SER A 8 -7.18 -11.37 0.40
CA SER A 8 -6.85 -11.19 1.82
C SER A 8 -5.38 -10.82 2.03
N LEU A 9 -4.48 -11.40 1.22
CA LEU A 9 -3.05 -11.05 1.24
C LEU A 9 -2.83 -9.58 0.86
N ALA A 10 -3.52 -9.07 -0.16
CA ALA A 10 -3.44 -7.66 -0.54
C ALA A 10 -3.86 -6.73 0.61
N ILE A 11 -4.93 -7.05 1.34
CA ILE A 11 -5.38 -6.26 2.50
C ILE A 11 -4.32 -6.24 3.61
N ILE A 12 -3.69 -7.39 3.91
CA ILE A 12 -2.62 -7.46 4.92
C ILE A 12 -1.42 -6.59 4.50
N LEU A 13 -1.07 -6.60 3.22
CA LEU A 13 0.01 -5.78 2.68
C LEU A 13 -0.30 -4.28 2.76
N LEU A 14 -1.54 -3.86 2.46
CA LEU A 14 -1.97 -2.46 2.66
C LEU A 14 -1.82 -2.03 4.12
N LYS A 15 -2.27 -2.87 5.06
CA LYS A 15 -2.14 -2.60 6.50
C LYS A 15 -0.69 -2.45 6.94
N ARG A 16 0.22 -3.31 6.44
CA ARG A 16 1.66 -3.17 6.70
C ARG A 16 2.22 -1.89 6.10
N GLY A 17 1.87 -1.57 4.85
CA GLY A 17 2.26 -0.33 4.19
C GLY A 17 1.88 0.90 5.01
N SER A 18 0.64 0.91 5.52
CA SER A 18 0.13 1.99 6.38
C SER A 18 0.89 2.08 7.70
N ALA A 19 1.11 0.96 8.39
CA ALA A 19 1.91 0.94 9.61
C ALA A 19 3.33 1.50 9.40
N TYR A 20 4.01 1.09 8.33
CA TYR A 20 5.34 1.64 8.01
C TYR A 20 5.30 3.12 7.62
N THR A 21 4.20 3.63 7.06
CA THR A 21 4.03 5.05 6.78
C THR A 21 3.98 5.84 8.08
N VAL A 22 3.23 5.34 9.09
CA VAL A 22 3.17 5.95 10.44
C VAL A 22 4.52 5.89 11.16
N LEU A 23 5.32 4.86 10.91
CA LEU A 23 6.68 4.72 11.43
C LEU A 23 7.74 5.50 10.63
N GLU A 24 7.33 6.31 9.64
CA GLU A 24 8.21 7.07 8.73
C GLU A 24 9.20 6.19 7.93
N GLN A 25 8.96 4.88 7.89
CA GLN A 25 9.74 3.90 7.15
C GLN A 25 9.24 3.79 5.72
N TYR A 26 9.35 4.90 4.98
CA TYR A 26 8.71 5.07 3.67
C TYR A 26 9.13 4.05 2.60
N ASP A 27 10.38 3.60 2.62
CA ASP A 27 10.85 2.59 1.66
C ASP A 27 10.21 1.22 1.89
N LEU A 28 10.01 0.83 3.16
CA LEU A 28 9.27 -0.39 3.53
C LEU A 28 7.78 -0.25 3.23
N ALA A 29 7.19 0.91 3.51
CA ALA A 29 5.80 1.21 3.16
C ALA A 29 5.56 1.01 1.65
N ARG A 30 6.45 1.57 0.81
CA ARG A 30 6.37 1.49 -0.64
C ARG A 30 6.49 0.06 -1.17
N ILE A 31 7.33 -0.79 -0.59
CA ILE A 31 7.44 -2.21 -0.97
C ILE A 31 6.10 -2.91 -0.77
N HIS A 32 5.47 -2.72 0.38
CA HIS A 32 4.20 -3.39 0.70
C HIS A 32 3.04 -2.88 -0.16
N TYR A 33 2.93 -1.57 -0.39
CA TYR A 33 1.89 -1.05 -1.29
C TYR A 33 2.06 -1.54 -2.74
N LYS A 34 3.29 -1.62 -3.26
CA LYS A 34 3.54 -2.18 -4.61
C LYS A 34 3.17 -3.65 -4.70
N GLN A 35 3.45 -4.43 -3.66
CA GLN A 35 3.04 -5.85 -3.61
C GLN A 35 1.51 -5.99 -3.58
N ALA A 36 0.81 -5.17 -2.78
CA ALA A 36 -0.66 -5.16 -2.75
C ALA A 36 -1.25 -4.79 -4.12
N LEU A 37 -0.71 -3.75 -4.77
CA LEU A 37 -1.14 -3.30 -6.09
C LEU A 37 -0.98 -4.40 -7.14
N LYS A 38 0.16 -5.11 -7.16
CA LYS A 38 0.40 -6.23 -8.09
C LYS A 38 -0.67 -7.31 -7.95
N ILE A 39 -1.05 -7.65 -6.72
CA ILE A 39 -2.08 -8.67 -6.48
C ILE A 39 -3.47 -8.17 -6.91
N GLN A 40 -3.82 -6.92 -6.59
CA GLN A 40 -5.10 -6.33 -6.98
C GLN A 40 -5.25 -6.27 -8.51
N LEU A 41 -4.22 -5.85 -9.24
CA LEU A 41 -4.22 -5.81 -10.71
C LEU A 41 -4.41 -7.20 -11.35
N THR A 42 -4.01 -8.27 -10.65
CA THR A 42 -4.23 -9.66 -11.13
C THR A 42 -5.57 -10.27 -10.70
N THR A 43 -6.29 -9.65 -9.76
CA THR A 43 -7.49 -10.25 -9.12
C THR A 43 -8.78 -9.51 -9.41
N VAL A 44 -8.72 -8.24 -9.82
CA VAL A 44 -9.89 -7.44 -10.17
C VAL A 44 -9.61 -6.61 -11.44
N PRO A 45 -10.63 -6.25 -12.23
CA PRO A 45 -10.47 -5.35 -13.36
C PRO A 45 -9.80 -4.04 -12.93
N SER A 46 -8.98 -3.45 -13.80
CA SER A 46 -8.15 -2.27 -13.53
C SER A 46 -8.91 -1.04 -13.01
N TYR A 47 -10.22 -0.95 -13.28
CA TYR A 47 -11.10 0.15 -12.86
C TYR A 47 -11.76 -0.06 -11.48
N HIS A 48 -11.37 -1.11 -10.75
CA HIS A 48 -11.97 -1.39 -9.44
C HIS A 48 -11.54 -0.34 -8.39
N PRO A 49 -12.46 0.21 -7.55
CA PRO A 49 -12.16 1.27 -6.56
C PRO A 49 -11.00 0.95 -5.61
N ILE A 50 -10.76 -0.34 -5.34
CA ILE A 50 -9.64 -0.79 -4.48
C ILE A 50 -8.26 -0.44 -5.06
N ILE A 51 -8.13 -0.37 -6.39
CA ILE A 51 -6.88 0.00 -7.06
C ILE A 51 -6.63 1.50 -6.87
N ALA A 52 -7.67 2.33 -7.00
CA ALA A 52 -7.59 3.77 -6.75
C ALA A 52 -7.16 4.07 -5.31
N ALA A 53 -7.74 3.38 -4.33
CA ALA A 53 -7.35 3.51 -2.92
C ALA A 53 -5.85 3.20 -2.70
N THR A 54 -5.35 2.12 -3.31
CA THR A 54 -3.93 1.76 -3.21
C THR A 54 -3.02 2.82 -3.83
N TYR A 55 -3.40 3.42 -4.96
CA TYR A 55 -2.64 4.54 -5.54
C TYR A 55 -2.64 5.77 -4.63
N THR A 56 -3.77 6.10 -3.99
CA THR A 56 -3.85 7.18 -3.01
C THR A 56 -2.91 6.95 -1.83
N ASP A 57 -2.83 5.72 -1.32
CA ASP A 57 -1.92 5.41 -0.22
C ASP A 57 -0.44 5.51 -0.63
N ILE A 58 -0.09 5.12 -1.86
CA ILE A 58 1.27 5.33 -2.41
C ILE A 58 1.58 6.83 -2.54
N ALA A 59 0.62 7.65 -2.97
CA ALA A 59 0.79 9.09 -3.09
C ALA A 59 1.07 9.74 -1.72
N LYS A 60 0.33 9.36 -0.67
CA LYS A 60 0.57 9.83 0.71
C LYS A 60 1.99 9.52 1.18
N VAL A 61 2.53 8.34 0.87
CA VAL A 61 3.93 8.01 1.21
C VAL A 61 4.91 9.00 0.55
N HIS A 62 4.66 9.42 -0.68
CA HIS A 62 5.52 10.39 -1.36
C HIS A 62 5.36 11.81 -0.78
N GLU A 63 4.15 12.19 -0.38
CA GLU A 63 3.91 13.46 0.33
C GLU A 63 4.67 13.50 1.66
N HIS A 64 4.54 12.45 2.48
CA HIS A 64 5.25 12.35 3.77
C HIS A 64 6.78 12.26 3.62
N LYS A 65 7.29 11.61 2.55
CA LYS A 65 8.73 11.56 2.26
C LYS A 65 9.26 12.87 1.67
N GLY A 66 8.42 13.61 0.94
CA GLY A 66 8.74 14.88 0.27
C GLY A 66 8.59 16.10 1.15
N CYS A 67 7.86 15.99 2.26
CA CYS A 67 7.88 16.98 3.34
C CYS A 67 9.09 16.68 4.24
N PRO A 68 10.20 17.44 4.17
CA PRO A 68 11.06 17.53 5.34
C PRO A 68 10.15 18.10 6.43
N THR A 69 9.86 17.32 7.46
CA THR A 69 9.38 17.89 8.72
C THR A 69 10.44 18.90 9.12
N SER A 70 10.16 20.18 8.85
CA SER A 70 10.95 21.30 9.35
C SER A 70 10.98 21.19 10.88
N PRO A 71 12.13 21.49 11.52
CA PRO A 71 12.35 21.30 12.95
C PRO A 71 11.33 22.04 13.82
#